data_AF-A0A7L3V1K3-F1
#
_entry.id   AF-A0A7L3V1K3-F1
#
_cell.length_a   1.000
_cell.length_b   1.000
_cell.length_c   1.000
_cell.angle_alpha   90.00
_cell.angle_beta   90.00
_cell.angle_gamma   90.00
#
_symmetry.space_group_name_H-M   'P 1'
#
loop_
_entity.id
_entity.type
_entity.pdbx_description
1 polymer ?
#
loop_
_entity_poly.entity_id
_entity_poly.type
_entity_poly.pdbx_seq_one_letter_code
_entity_poly.pdbx_strand_id
1 'polypeptide(L)'
;MAILAQTLALLAMAVATTGIEEVPLDMAQDSFDDQYQGCGPAMTEALPALNRSEFEQNRLFAKAWTKATAEWQSRGSPVSPLSSPAQAIALMAYTMNDLYREFNAAVRTAGRSRQEYRDNFHFKTLHFLLTQALATLRVTRGPKCHNVYWRVSRYQFKAQPGDIVRFGRFMSVSENETTDKIFGNGTVFQVHTCHGVGIQQFSKFPNKTKVLISPFETFEVIKVSQEVDRTRIHLRTNENFSRYNCEWLEGDITGDSLGAPRAPFHVGGLLLATTALAVATGIL
;
A
#
# COMPACT_ATOMS: atom_id res chain seq x y z
N MET A 1 -49.89 17.49 36.07
CA MET A 1 -49.78 16.74 34.79
C MET A 1 -49.17 17.56 33.64
N ALA A 2 -48.47 18.68 33.87
CA ALA A 2 -47.99 19.55 32.78
C ALA A 2 -46.47 19.81 32.76
N ILE A 3 -45.70 19.27 33.70
CA ILE A 3 -44.25 19.59 33.83
C ILE A 3 -43.36 18.41 33.40
N LEU A 4 -43.94 17.23 33.17
CA LEU A 4 -43.21 16.03 32.70
C LEU A 4 -43.25 15.82 31.18
N ALA A 5 -44.05 16.61 30.46
CA ALA A 5 -44.13 16.52 28.98
C ALA A 5 -43.11 17.43 28.27
N GLN A 6 -42.54 18.42 28.95
CA GLN A 6 -41.59 19.37 28.35
C GLN A 6 -40.12 18.94 28.46
N THR A 7 -39.79 17.99 29.33
CA THR A 7 -38.42 17.45 29.42
C THR A 7 -38.15 16.32 28.41
N LEU A 8 -39.18 15.71 27.82
CA LEU A 8 -39.01 14.75 26.71
C LEU A 8 -38.86 15.39 25.33
N ALA A 9 -39.15 16.68 25.18
CA ALA A 9 -38.98 17.39 23.90
C ALA A 9 -37.54 17.94 23.70
N LEU A 10 -36.69 17.91 24.72
CA LEU A 10 -35.30 18.40 24.68
C LEU A 10 -34.24 17.31 24.51
N LEU A 11 -34.65 16.03 24.46
CA LEU A 11 -33.91 15.03 23.69
C LEU A 11 -34.30 15.14 22.21
N ALA A 12 -34.23 16.37 21.67
CA ALA A 12 -33.93 16.54 20.27
C ALA A 12 -32.63 15.77 20.06
N MET A 13 -32.75 14.63 19.38
CA MET A 13 -31.61 13.83 19.01
C MET A 13 -30.65 14.77 18.32
N ALA A 14 -29.58 15.13 19.02
CA ALA A 14 -28.34 15.57 18.41
C ALA A 14 -27.83 14.35 17.65
N VAL A 15 -28.50 14.04 16.52
CA VAL A 15 -27.87 13.34 15.43
C VAL A 15 -26.75 14.29 15.07
N ALA A 16 -25.55 13.99 15.57
CA ALA A 16 -24.35 14.56 15.03
C ALA A 16 -24.39 14.19 13.54
N THR A 17 -24.88 15.11 12.72
CA THR A 17 -24.65 15.09 11.29
C THR A 17 -23.14 15.24 11.18
N THR A 18 -22.42 14.12 11.15
CA THR A 18 -21.02 14.12 10.80
C THR A 18 -20.97 14.67 9.38
N GLY A 19 -20.70 15.97 9.26
CA GLY A 19 -20.63 16.66 7.98
C GLY A 19 -19.66 15.91 7.09
N ILE A 20 -20.01 15.76 5.81
CA ILE A 20 -19.13 15.15 4.84
C ILE A 20 -18.01 16.14 4.57
N GLU A 21 -16.78 15.71 4.80
CA GLU A 21 -15.60 16.55 4.62
C GLU A 21 -15.25 16.63 3.14
N GLU A 22 -15.12 17.84 2.62
CA GLU A 22 -14.69 18.07 1.24
C GLU A 22 -13.17 18.05 1.14
N VAL A 23 -12.63 17.26 0.21
CA VAL A 23 -11.18 17.07 0.07
C VAL A 23 -10.77 17.28 -1.39
N PRO A 24 -9.92 18.27 -1.73
CA PRO A 24 -9.42 18.39 -3.09
C PRO A 24 -8.50 17.21 -3.43
N LEU A 25 -8.59 16.70 -4.66
CA LEU A 25 -7.59 15.79 -5.19
C LEU A 25 -6.36 16.59 -5.65
N ASP A 26 -5.20 15.99 -5.50
CA ASP A 26 -3.93 16.58 -5.88
C ASP A 26 -2.96 15.50 -6.39
N MET A 27 -1.70 15.89 -6.60
CA MET A 27 -0.61 14.99 -7.01
C MET A 27 0.03 14.23 -5.84
N ALA A 28 -0.50 14.36 -4.61
CA ALA A 28 0.03 13.79 -3.38
C ALA A 28 1.54 13.99 -3.24
N GLN A 29 1.97 15.26 -3.17
CA GLN A 29 3.40 15.65 -3.16
C GLN A 29 4.15 15.14 -1.92
N ASP A 30 3.44 14.88 -0.83
CA ASP A 30 3.98 14.34 0.42
C ASP A 30 4.15 12.81 0.41
N SER A 31 3.67 12.12 -0.63
CA SER A 31 3.76 10.67 -0.73
C SER A 31 5.17 10.21 -1.08
N PHE A 32 5.66 9.19 -0.38
CA PHE A 32 6.80 8.41 -0.87
C PHE A 32 6.35 7.54 -2.05
N ASP A 33 7.13 7.54 -3.13
CA ASP A 33 6.66 7.09 -4.43
C ASP A 33 7.73 6.36 -5.26
N ASP A 34 8.76 5.82 -4.60
CA ASP A 34 9.91 5.21 -5.25
C ASP A 34 9.54 4.02 -6.15
N GLN A 35 10.01 4.06 -7.39
CA GLN A 35 9.87 2.98 -8.38
C GLN A 35 11.05 2.00 -8.37
N TYR A 36 12.15 2.33 -7.68
CA TYR A 36 13.37 1.56 -7.57
C TYR A 36 14.01 1.23 -8.92
N GLN A 37 13.96 2.19 -9.85
CA GLN A 37 14.49 2.01 -11.20
C GLN A 37 16.02 1.87 -11.14
N GLY A 38 16.51 0.73 -11.64
CA GLY A 38 17.94 0.43 -11.72
C GLY A 38 18.58 -0.11 -10.43
N CYS A 39 17.88 -0.13 -9.29
CA CYS A 39 18.46 -0.53 -8.01
C CYS A 39 17.81 -1.74 -7.33
N GLY A 40 16.95 -2.48 -8.04
CA GLY A 40 16.30 -3.68 -7.52
C GLY A 40 17.27 -4.69 -6.87
N PRO A 41 18.39 -5.08 -7.51
CA PRO A 41 19.37 -5.97 -6.90
C PRO A 41 20.00 -5.41 -5.61
N ALA A 42 20.42 -4.13 -5.62
CA ALA A 42 21.03 -3.49 -4.45
C ALA A 42 20.04 -3.34 -3.28
N MET A 43 18.79 -2.98 -3.56
CA MET A 43 17.72 -2.97 -2.55
C MET A 43 17.45 -4.39 -2.00
N THR A 44 17.51 -5.41 -2.86
CA THR A 44 17.35 -6.82 -2.44
C THR A 44 18.47 -7.25 -1.49
N GLU A 45 19.71 -6.84 -1.78
CA GLU A 45 20.88 -7.09 -0.91
C GLU A 45 20.75 -6.39 0.45
N ALA A 46 20.14 -5.19 0.50
CA ALA A 46 19.91 -4.45 1.73
C ALA A 46 18.80 -5.03 2.63
N LEU A 47 17.91 -5.88 2.09
CA LEU A 47 16.72 -6.38 2.79
C LEU A 47 17.01 -7.04 4.16
N PRO A 48 18.03 -7.89 4.35
CA PRO A 48 18.23 -8.56 5.64
C PRO A 48 18.56 -7.57 6.77
N ALA A 49 19.39 -6.56 6.50
CA ALA A 49 19.74 -5.53 7.47
C ALA A 49 18.54 -4.61 7.74
N LEU A 50 17.85 -4.20 6.67
CA LEU A 50 16.70 -3.30 6.74
C LEU A 50 15.51 -3.95 7.48
N ASN A 51 15.22 -5.23 7.21
CA ASN A 51 14.17 -5.96 7.93
C ASN A 51 14.44 -6.02 9.44
N ARG A 52 15.71 -6.25 9.83
CA ARG A 52 16.08 -6.33 11.25
C ARG A 52 15.81 -5.00 11.96
N SER A 53 16.32 -3.90 11.39
CA SER A 53 16.12 -2.57 11.99
C SER A 53 14.66 -2.15 12.00
N GLU A 54 13.91 -2.38 10.92
CA GLU A 54 12.50 -2.00 10.82
C GLU A 54 11.61 -2.83 11.75
N PHE A 55 11.89 -4.12 11.96
CA PHE A 55 11.10 -4.93 12.90
C PHE A 55 11.34 -4.57 14.36
N GLU A 56 12.53 -4.09 14.71
CA GLU A 56 12.82 -3.56 16.04
C GLU A 56 12.07 -2.24 16.28
N GLN A 57 12.05 -1.35 15.28
CA GLN A 57 11.42 -0.03 15.37
C GLN A 57 9.89 -0.08 15.20
N ASN A 58 9.38 -1.06 14.45
CA ASN A 58 7.98 -1.17 14.09
C ASN A 58 7.41 -2.55 14.46
N ARG A 59 7.01 -2.67 15.73
CA ARG A 59 6.42 -3.91 16.28
C ARG A 59 5.12 -4.32 15.58
N LEU A 60 4.35 -3.37 15.05
CA LEU A 60 3.14 -3.67 14.28
C LEU A 60 3.53 -4.40 12.99
N PHE A 61 4.50 -3.86 12.25
CA PHE A 61 5.00 -4.46 11.03
C PHE A 61 5.58 -5.85 11.27
N ALA A 62 6.42 -6.02 12.30
CA ALA A 62 6.97 -7.33 12.66
C ALA A 62 5.87 -8.38 12.90
N LYS A 63 4.85 -8.05 13.71
CA LYS A 63 3.73 -8.96 14.00
C LYS A 63 2.90 -9.28 12.75
N ALA A 64 2.60 -8.27 11.93
CA ALA A 64 1.85 -8.45 10.69
C ALA A 64 2.62 -9.33 9.70
N TRP A 65 3.95 -9.14 9.59
CA TRP A 65 4.82 -9.96 8.77
C TRP A 65 4.81 -11.42 9.20
N THR A 66 5.00 -11.70 10.50
CA THR A 66 4.94 -13.08 11.04
C THR A 66 3.61 -13.75 10.74
N LYS A 67 2.49 -13.05 10.94
CA LYS A 67 1.15 -13.58 10.62
C LYS A 67 0.99 -13.84 9.12
N ALA A 68 1.44 -12.92 8.27
CA ALA A 68 1.38 -13.07 6.82
C ALA A 68 2.23 -14.24 6.33
N THR A 69 3.41 -14.46 6.93
CA THR A 69 4.25 -15.64 6.66
C THR A 69 3.51 -16.92 7.01
N ALA A 70 2.91 -17.01 8.21
CA ALA A 70 2.16 -18.19 8.63
C ALA A 70 0.95 -18.47 7.72
N GLU A 71 0.21 -17.43 7.33
CA GLU A 71 -0.92 -17.56 6.38
C GLU A 71 -0.46 -17.99 4.98
N TRP A 72 0.65 -17.44 4.49
CA TRP A 72 1.21 -17.83 3.20
C TRP A 72 1.68 -19.29 3.22
N GLN A 73 2.32 -19.73 4.31
CA GLN A 73 2.74 -21.12 4.51
C GLN A 73 1.56 -22.08 4.58
N SER A 74 0.50 -21.74 5.32
CA SER A 74 -0.69 -22.59 5.44
C SER A 74 -1.43 -22.78 4.11
N ARG A 75 -1.20 -21.89 3.14
CA ARG A 75 -1.72 -21.96 1.77
C ARG A 75 -0.82 -22.72 0.80
N GLY A 76 0.19 -23.43 1.28
CA GLY A 76 1.12 -24.19 0.44
C GLY A 76 2.23 -23.36 -0.19
N SER A 77 2.48 -22.15 0.34
CA SER A 77 3.63 -21.32 -0.06
C SER A 77 3.73 -20.97 -1.56
N PRO A 78 2.64 -20.51 -2.21
CA PRO A 78 2.69 -20.18 -3.64
C PRO A 78 3.66 -19.00 -3.87
N VAL A 79 4.58 -19.16 -4.82
CA VAL A 79 5.52 -18.10 -5.23
C VAL A 79 5.29 -17.71 -6.68
N SER A 80 5.27 -18.67 -7.60
CA SER A 80 5.08 -18.37 -9.03
C SER A 80 3.79 -17.59 -9.30
N PRO A 81 3.81 -16.51 -10.11
CA PRO A 81 4.94 -16.04 -10.93
C PRO A 81 5.83 -14.96 -10.28
N LEU A 82 5.76 -14.77 -8.96
CA LEU A 82 6.67 -13.88 -8.22
C LEU A 82 8.10 -14.43 -8.21
N SER A 83 9.06 -13.56 -7.92
CA SER A 83 10.48 -13.90 -7.92
C SER A 83 10.99 -14.37 -6.55
N SER A 84 10.23 -14.17 -5.47
CA SER A 84 10.63 -14.60 -4.13
C SER A 84 9.45 -14.80 -3.18
N PRO A 85 9.61 -15.63 -2.13
CA PRO A 85 8.66 -15.70 -1.02
C PRO A 85 8.40 -14.35 -0.35
N ALA A 86 9.42 -13.48 -0.26
CA ALA A 86 9.28 -12.17 0.36
C ALA A 86 8.26 -11.28 -0.37
N GLN A 87 8.23 -11.33 -1.71
CA GLN A 87 7.20 -10.63 -2.50
C GLN A 87 5.79 -11.18 -2.20
N ALA A 88 5.64 -12.51 -2.10
CA ALA A 88 4.36 -13.15 -1.80
C ALA A 88 3.86 -12.77 -0.39
N ILE A 89 4.76 -12.80 0.60
CA ILE A 89 4.48 -12.43 1.99
C ILE A 89 4.13 -10.93 2.09
N ALA A 90 4.80 -10.06 1.33
CA ALA A 90 4.48 -8.63 1.30
C ALA A 90 3.05 -8.37 0.78
N LEU A 91 2.64 -9.01 -0.32
CA LEU A 91 1.27 -8.94 -0.83
C LEU A 91 0.25 -9.49 0.18
N MET A 92 0.57 -10.60 0.84
CA MET A 92 -0.26 -11.17 1.89
C MET A 92 -0.43 -10.19 3.06
N ALA A 93 0.68 -9.66 3.60
CA ALA A 93 0.69 -8.71 4.71
C ALA A 93 -0.11 -7.44 4.39
N TYR A 94 0.04 -6.90 3.18
CA TYR A 94 -0.69 -5.72 2.73
C TYR A 94 -2.21 -5.95 2.60
N THR A 95 -2.63 -7.17 2.25
CA THR A 95 -4.07 -7.50 2.11
C THR A 95 -4.72 -7.97 3.41
N MET A 96 -3.95 -8.12 4.49
CA MET A 96 -4.47 -8.38 5.83
C MET A 96 -4.96 -7.08 6.49
N ASN A 97 -5.87 -7.22 7.44
CA ASN A 97 -6.48 -6.07 8.13
C ASN A 97 -5.53 -5.34 9.10
N ASP A 98 -4.40 -5.96 9.43
CA ASP A 98 -3.51 -5.53 10.52
C ASP A 98 -2.55 -4.39 10.14
N LEU A 99 -2.29 -4.16 8.84
CA LEU A 99 -1.14 -3.35 8.42
C LEU A 99 -1.45 -2.25 7.40
N TYR A 100 -2.44 -2.48 6.53
CA TYR A 100 -2.61 -1.65 5.34
C TYR A 100 -2.97 -0.20 5.66
N ARG A 101 -3.59 0.09 6.81
CA ARG A 101 -4.00 1.45 7.18
C ARG A 101 -2.79 2.28 7.59
N GLU A 102 -1.99 1.75 8.52
CA GLU A 102 -0.80 2.37 9.07
C GLU A 102 0.28 2.50 8.00
N PHE A 103 0.50 1.45 7.20
CA PHE A 103 1.41 1.51 6.07
C PHE A 103 1.03 2.61 5.07
N ASN A 104 -0.24 2.66 4.63
CA ASN A 104 -0.67 3.67 3.68
C ASN A 104 -0.71 5.09 4.28
N ALA A 105 -0.89 5.25 5.59
CA ALA A 105 -0.76 6.53 6.26
C ALA A 105 0.70 7.01 6.27
N ALA A 106 1.64 6.11 6.55
CA ALA A 106 3.07 6.39 6.50
C ALA A 106 3.52 6.75 5.08
N VAL A 107 3.10 5.98 4.06
CA VAL A 107 3.43 6.27 2.65
C VAL A 107 2.99 7.67 2.23
N ARG A 108 1.81 8.12 2.64
CA ARG A 108 1.26 9.46 2.30
C ARG A 108 2.09 10.64 2.81
N THR A 109 3.00 10.42 3.76
CA THR A 109 3.73 11.50 4.44
C THR A 109 5.24 11.32 4.42
N ALA A 110 5.73 10.10 4.20
CA ALA A 110 7.15 9.78 4.13
C ALA A 110 7.91 10.52 3.02
N GLY A 111 7.20 10.95 1.97
CA GLY A 111 7.75 11.76 0.89
C GLY A 111 7.70 13.26 1.18
N ARG A 112 7.53 13.72 2.42
CA ARG A 112 7.66 15.16 2.75
C ARG A 112 9.10 15.64 2.62
N SER A 113 10.06 14.83 3.05
CA SER A 113 11.48 15.12 2.96
C SER A 113 12.29 13.82 2.98
N ARG A 114 13.57 13.89 2.60
CA ARG A 114 14.49 12.76 2.75
C ARG A 114 14.64 12.33 4.21
N GLN A 115 14.68 13.31 5.13
CA GLN A 115 14.76 13.05 6.57
C GLN A 115 13.53 12.29 7.07
N GLU A 116 12.33 12.70 6.67
CA GLU A 116 11.08 12.03 7.06
C GLU A 116 11.07 10.57 6.59
N TYR A 117 11.48 10.32 5.35
CA TYR A 117 11.65 8.97 4.83
C TYR A 117 12.69 8.16 5.63
N ARG A 118 13.85 8.74 5.91
CA ARG A 118 14.93 8.00 6.60
C ARG A 118 14.54 7.65 8.02
N ASP A 119 14.07 8.64 8.78
CA ASP A 119 13.92 8.53 10.23
C ASP A 119 12.57 7.95 10.65
N ASN A 120 11.49 8.26 9.92
CA ASN A 120 10.12 7.98 10.39
C ASN A 120 9.40 6.92 9.53
N PHE A 121 9.87 6.64 8.32
CA PHE A 121 9.27 5.62 7.47
C PHE A 121 9.85 4.23 7.73
N HIS A 122 9.32 3.51 8.71
CA HIS A 122 9.73 2.14 9.06
C HIS A 122 8.93 1.07 8.28
N PHE A 123 8.77 1.29 6.98
CA PHE A 123 8.12 0.39 6.02
C PHE A 123 8.86 0.31 4.67
N LYS A 124 10.14 0.67 4.62
CA LYS A 124 11.01 0.64 3.44
C LYS A 124 11.04 -0.75 2.80
N THR A 125 11.15 -1.82 3.60
CA THR A 125 11.10 -3.19 3.09
C THR A 125 9.75 -3.50 2.44
N LEU A 126 8.65 -3.20 3.12
CA LEU A 126 7.31 -3.49 2.60
C LEU A 126 7.06 -2.71 1.31
N HIS A 127 7.40 -1.43 1.28
CA HIS A 127 7.26 -0.58 0.10
C HIS A 127 8.03 -1.16 -1.09
N PHE A 128 9.31 -1.49 -0.89
CA PHE A 128 10.15 -2.08 -1.93
C PHE A 128 9.58 -3.40 -2.45
N LEU A 129 9.24 -4.33 -1.55
CA LEU A 129 8.73 -5.65 -1.95
C LEU A 129 7.37 -5.57 -2.65
N LEU A 130 6.48 -4.67 -2.25
CA LEU A 130 5.21 -4.44 -2.97
C LEU A 130 5.46 -3.88 -4.37
N THR A 131 6.30 -2.85 -4.51
CA THR A 131 6.65 -2.28 -5.82
C THR A 131 7.28 -3.35 -6.73
N GLN A 132 8.23 -4.12 -6.21
CA GLN A 132 8.90 -5.17 -6.97
C GLN A 132 7.94 -6.32 -7.34
N ALA A 133 7.05 -6.72 -6.44
CA ALA A 133 6.05 -7.75 -6.72
C ALA A 133 5.12 -7.33 -7.86
N LEU A 134 4.64 -6.09 -7.87
CA LEU A 134 3.79 -5.58 -8.94
C LEU A 134 4.54 -5.52 -10.28
N ALA A 135 5.80 -5.08 -10.27
CA ALA A 135 6.65 -5.09 -11.47
C ALA A 135 6.84 -6.52 -12.01
N THR A 136 7.19 -7.48 -11.15
CA THR A 136 7.34 -8.90 -11.54
C THR A 136 6.04 -9.47 -12.11
N LEU A 137 4.90 -9.26 -11.45
CA LEU A 137 3.62 -9.77 -11.92
C LEU A 137 3.21 -9.16 -13.27
N ARG A 138 3.51 -7.88 -13.49
CA ARG A 138 3.21 -7.21 -14.76
C ARG A 138 4.07 -7.74 -15.91
N VAL A 139 5.37 -7.94 -15.67
CA VAL A 139 6.28 -8.53 -16.67
C VAL A 139 5.85 -9.97 -17.00
N THR A 140 5.53 -10.76 -15.99
CA THR A 140 5.23 -12.19 -16.18
C THR A 140 3.85 -12.46 -16.78
N ARG A 141 2.86 -11.62 -16.49
CA ARG A 141 1.48 -11.79 -17.00
C ARG A 141 1.15 -10.93 -18.22
N GLY A 142 2.06 -10.03 -18.60
CA GLY A 142 1.85 -9.04 -19.64
C GLY A 142 1.09 -7.80 -19.15
N PRO A 143 1.22 -6.68 -19.88
CA PRO A 143 0.50 -5.45 -19.56
C PRO A 143 -1.00 -5.66 -19.77
N LYS A 144 -1.81 -5.34 -18.75
CA LYS A 144 -3.26 -5.36 -18.82
C LYS A 144 -3.80 -4.14 -18.08
N CYS A 145 -4.81 -3.49 -18.67
CA CYS A 145 -5.55 -2.44 -17.99
C CYS A 145 -6.78 -3.03 -17.28
N HIS A 146 -7.15 -2.40 -16.17
CA HIS A 146 -8.24 -2.81 -15.30
C HIS A 146 -9.20 -1.63 -15.08
N ASN A 147 -10.50 -1.90 -15.13
CA ASN A 147 -11.52 -0.97 -14.67
C ASN A 147 -11.88 -1.35 -13.24
N VAL A 148 -11.60 -0.46 -12.30
CA VAL A 148 -11.76 -0.72 -10.87
C VAL A 148 -12.53 0.39 -10.19
N TYR A 149 -13.17 0.02 -9.08
CA TYR A 149 -14.07 0.89 -8.35
C TYR A 149 -13.58 1.07 -6.92
N TRP A 150 -13.66 2.30 -6.44
CA TRP A 150 -13.36 2.64 -5.05
C TRP A 150 -14.40 3.60 -4.50
N ARG A 151 -15.07 3.22 -3.42
CA ARG A 151 -16.09 4.02 -2.76
C ARG A 151 -15.57 4.55 -1.43
N VAL A 152 -15.81 5.82 -1.16
CA VAL A 152 -15.42 6.52 0.06
C VAL A 152 -16.64 7.24 0.62
N SER A 153 -17.15 6.79 1.77
CA SER A 153 -18.39 7.33 2.34
C SER A 153 -18.23 8.59 3.19
N ARG A 154 -17.01 8.89 3.66
CA ARG A 154 -16.75 10.00 4.60
C ARG A 154 -16.31 11.31 3.94
N TYR A 155 -15.83 11.21 2.71
CA TYR A 155 -15.18 12.32 2.01
C TYR A 155 -15.85 12.56 0.67
N GLN A 156 -16.11 13.84 0.39
CA GLN A 156 -16.50 14.30 -0.94
C GLN A 156 -15.27 14.89 -1.63
N PHE A 157 -14.68 14.14 -2.55
CA PHE A 157 -13.50 14.60 -3.26
C PHE A 157 -13.89 15.62 -4.34
N LYS A 158 -13.06 16.65 -4.48
CA LYS A 158 -13.22 17.71 -5.50
C LYS A 158 -12.08 17.63 -6.51
N ALA A 159 -12.46 17.71 -7.78
CA ALA A 159 -11.54 17.77 -8.91
C ALA A 159 -12.27 18.36 -10.13
N GLN A 160 -11.52 18.75 -11.14
CA GLN A 160 -12.01 19.22 -12.42
C GLN A 160 -11.57 18.29 -13.55
N PRO A 161 -12.36 18.13 -14.61
CA PRO A 161 -11.90 17.44 -15.81
C PRO A 161 -10.60 18.06 -16.34
N GLY A 162 -9.61 17.22 -16.65
CA GLY A 162 -8.26 17.62 -17.07
C GLY A 162 -7.24 17.70 -15.94
N ASP A 163 -7.65 17.68 -14.66
CA ASP A 163 -6.70 17.61 -13.54
C ASP A 163 -5.88 16.31 -13.61
N ILE A 164 -4.58 16.41 -13.32
CA ILE A 164 -3.73 15.24 -13.08
C ILE A 164 -3.63 15.01 -11.57
N VAL A 165 -4.02 13.82 -11.13
CA VAL A 165 -4.13 13.46 -9.72
C VAL A 165 -3.40 12.15 -9.42
N ARG A 166 -3.08 11.94 -8.15
CA ARG A 166 -2.41 10.73 -7.66
C ARG A 166 -2.93 10.36 -6.28
N PHE A 167 -3.05 9.06 -6.01
CA PHE A 167 -3.57 8.62 -4.70
C PHE A 167 -2.56 8.75 -3.55
N GLY A 168 -1.26 8.78 -3.87
CA GLY A 168 -0.19 8.94 -2.88
C GLY A 168 -0.08 7.81 -1.87
N ARG A 169 -0.51 6.60 -2.27
CA ARG A 169 -0.44 5.38 -1.47
C ARG A 169 -0.72 4.18 -2.36
N PHE A 170 -0.42 2.99 -1.84
CA PHE A 170 -0.93 1.78 -2.46
C PHE A 170 -2.46 1.71 -2.30
N MET A 171 -3.14 1.21 -3.33
CA MET A 171 -4.60 1.16 -3.39
C MET A 171 -5.05 -0.26 -3.74
N SER A 172 -5.66 -0.96 -2.77
CA SER A 172 -6.33 -2.24 -3.02
C SER A 172 -7.78 -2.02 -3.43
N VAL A 173 -8.05 -2.14 -4.71
CA VAL A 173 -9.36 -1.86 -5.33
C VAL A 173 -9.93 -3.10 -5.99
N SER A 174 -11.22 -3.04 -6.33
CA SER A 174 -11.99 -4.17 -6.86
C SER A 174 -12.46 -3.86 -8.28
N GLU A 175 -12.43 -4.87 -9.17
CA GLU A 175 -13.08 -4.76 -10.48
C GLU A 175 -14.61 -4.77 -10.38
N ASN A 176 -15.14 -5.33 -9.29
CA ASN A 176 -16.57 -5.28 -8.99
C ASN A 176 -16.91 -3.97 -8.27
N GLU A 177 -17.83 -3.20 -8.82
CA GLU A 177 -18.47 -2.10 -8.12
C GLU A 177 -19.28 -2.69 -6.96
N THR A 178 -19.00 -2.24 -5.73
CA THR A 178 -19.78 -2.68 -4.57
C THR A 178 -21.17 -2.02 -4.65
N THR A 179 -22.20 -2.84 -4.85
CA THR A 179 -23.59 -2.38 -5.04
C THR A 179 -24.36 -2.20 -3.73
N ASP A 180 -23.72 -2.49 -2.58
CA ASP A 180 -24.33 -2.30 -1.27
C ASP A 180 -24.82 -0.85 -1.12
N LYS A 181 -26.11 -0.70 -0.83
CA LYS A 181 -26.76 0.61 -0.59
C LYS A 181 -26.19 1.23 0.68
N ILE A 182 -25.10 1.95 0.54
CA ILE A 182 -24.55 2.78 1.61
C ILE A 182 -25.04 4.21 1.36
N PHE A 183 -25.96 4.65 2.22
CA PHE A 183 -26.47 6.02 2.29
C PHE A 183 -25.34 7.00 2.62
N GLY A 184 -25.33 8.18 1.98
CA GLY A 184 -24.45 9.32 2.29
C GLY A 184 -23.67 9.88 1.09
N ASN A 185 -23.44 11.21 1.07
CA ASN A 185 -22.89 12.01 -0.05
C ASN A 185 -21.37 11.82 -0.30
N GLY A 186 -20.87 10.59 -0.19
CA GLY A 186 -19.46 10.27 -0.41
C GLY A 186 -19.04 10.33 -1.88
N THR A 187 -17.85 9.78 -2.17
CA THR A 187 -17.30 9.72 -3.53
C THR A 187 -17.20 8.28 -4.04
N VAL A 188 -17.58 8.05 -5.29
CA VAL A 188 -17.25 6.83 -6.04
C VAL A 188 -16.24 7.17 -7.12
N PHE A 189 -15.11 6.48 -7.09
CA PHE A 189 -14.11 6.52 -8.14
C PHE A 189 -14.33 5.35 -9.09
N GLN A 190 -14.38 5.65 -10.39
CA GLN A 190 -14.20 4.67 -11.45
C GLN A 190 -12.84 4.93 -12.07
N VAL A 191 -11.92 3.99 -11.91
CA VAL A 191 -10.52 4.15 -12.29
C VAL A 191 -10.19 3.16 -13.40
N HIS A 192 -9.72 3.68 -14.52
CA HIS A 192 -9.08 2.89 -15.57
C HIS A 192 -7.57 2.93 -15.34
N THR A 193 -7.03 1.87 -14.75
CA THR A 193 -5.59 1.73 -14.43
C THR A 193 -4.92 0.78 -15.40
N CYS A 194 -3.76 1.15 -15.93
CA CYS A 194 -2.90 0.29 -16.75
C CYS A 194 -1.61 -0.11 -16.03
N HIS A 195 -1.40 0.38 -14.80
CA HIS A 195 -0.28 -0.03 -13.95
C HIS A 195 -0.69 -0.85 -12.72
N GLY A 196 -1.97 -0.85 -12.39
CA GLY A 196 -2.56 -1.73 -11.39
C GLY A 196 -2.45 -3.19 -11.79
N VAL A 197 -2.21 -4.06 -10.81
CA VAL A 197 -2.00 -5.50 -11.05
C VAL A 197 -2.96 -6.33 -10.22
N GLY A 198 -3.55 -7.35 -10.84
CA GLY A 198 -4.35 -8.35 -10.13
C GLY A 198 -3.50 -9.16 -9.13
N ILE A 199 -3.81 -9.09 -7.84
CA ILE A 199 -3.05 -9.76 -6.76
C ILE A 199 -3.84 -10.88 -6.07
N GLN A 200 -4.95 -11.31 -6.64
CA GLN A 200 -5.89 -12.27 -6.05
C GLN A 200 -5.22 -13.53 -5.46
N GLN A 201 -4.27 -14.12 -6.20
CA GLN A 201 -3.57 -15.35 -5.80
C GLN A 201 -2.70 -15.19 -4.54
N PHE A 202 -2.27 -13.97 -4.24
CA PHE A 202 -1.39 -13.65 -3.12
C PHE A 202 -2.10 -12.86 -2.01
N SER A 203 -3.42 -12.67 -2.15
CA SER A 203 -4.25 -11.92 -1.22
C SER A 203 -4.80 -12.80 -0.10
N LYS A 204 -4.93 -12.26 1.11
CA LYS A 204 -5.68 -12.89 2.21
C LYS A 204 -7.13 -13.21 1.82
N PHE A 205 -7.71 -12.47 0.86
CA PHE A 205 -9.06 -12.66 0.36
C PHE A 205 -9.05 -13.11 -1.11
N PRO A 206 -8.77 -14.41 -1.39
CA PRO A 206 -8.63 -14.91 -2.77
C PRO A 206 -9.95 -14.92 -3.53
N ASN A 207 -11.10 -14.88 -2.86
CA ASN A 207 -12.42 -14.83 -3.53
C ASN A 207 -12.80 -13.40 -3.97
N LYS A 208 -11.94 -12.40 -3.74
CA LYS A 208 -12.16 -11.02 -4.15
C LYS A 208 -11.21 -10.69 -5.30
N THR A 209 -11.76 -10.22 -6.42
CA THR A 209 -10.97 -9.73 -7.56
C THR A 209 -10.29 -8.42 -7.17
N LYS A 210 -9.08 -8.53 -6.62
CA LYS A 210 -8.31 -7.39 -6.11
C LYS A 210 -7.22 -6.99 -7.09
N VAL A 211 -7.24 -5.71 -7.43
CA VAL A 211 -6.18 -5.02 -8.17
C VAL A 211 -5.45 -4.12 -7.20
N LEU A 212 -4.12 -4.15 -7.22
CA LEU A 212 -3.28 -3.26 -6.43
C LEU A 212 -2.64 -2.21 -7.34
N ILE A 213 -2.89 -0.95 -7.04
CA ILE A 213 -2.31 0.22 -7.72
C ILE A 213 -1.19 0.79 -6.84
N SER A 214 -0.05 1.12 -7.46
CA SER A 214 1.12 1.72 -6.81
C SER A 214 0.95 3.21 -6.51
N PRO A 215 1.69 3.77 -5.52
CA PRO A 215 1.59 5.18 -5.15
C PRO A 215 2.02 6.17 -6.24
N PHE A 216 2.77 5.70 -7.25
CA PHE A 216 3.35 6.52 -8.33
C PHE A 216 2.51 6.56 -9.62
N GLU A 217 1.42 5.79 -9.74
CA GLU A 217 0.55 5.89 -10.91
C GLU A 217 -0.29 7.18 -10.84
N THR A 218 -0.23 7.99 -11.89
CA THR A 218 -1.00 9.23 -12.03
C THR A 218 -2.22 9.01 -12.92
N PHE A 219 -3.24 9.83 -12.70
CA PHE A 219 -4.50 9.72 -13.40
C PHE A 219 -4.98 11.09 -13.87
N GLU A 220 -5.45 11.14 -15.11
CA GLU A 220 -6.24 12.25 -15.62
C GLU A 220 -7.69 12.11 -15.15
N VAL A 221 -8.26 13.20 -14.66
CA VAL A 221 -9.69 13.30 -14.35
C VAL A 221 -10.46 13.49 -15.65
N ILE A 222 -11.20 12.46 -16.06
CA ILE A 222 -11.95 12.49 -17.33
C ILE A 222 -13.31 13.15 -17.15
N LYS A 223 -13.96 12.89 -16.02
CA LYS A 223 -15.31 13.35 -15.75
C LYS A 223 -15.57 13.40 -14.25
N VAL A 224 -16.27 14.45 -13.83
CA VAL A 224 -16.86 14.56 -12.50
C VAL A 224 -18.35 14.75 -12.66
N SER A 225 -19.16 13.93 -11.98
CA SER A 225 -20.62 14.04 -12.00
C SER A 225 -21.19 13.97 -10.60
N GLN A 226 -22.16 14.83 -10.32
CA GLN A 226 -22.92 14.80 -9.08
C GLN A 226 -24.15 13.90 -9.28
N GLU A 227 -24.21 12.79 -8.55
CA GLU A 227 -25.40 11.96 -8.41
C GLU A 227 -26.20 12.40 -7.17
N VAL A 228 -27.45 11.94 -7.06
CA VAL A 228 -28.39 12.33 -5.99
C VAL A 228 -27.80 12.16 -4.59
N ASP A 229 -26.97 11.13 -4.38
CA ASP A 229 -26.42 10.76 -3.09
C ASP A 229 -24.88 10.64 -3.08
N ARG A 230 -24.16 11.14 -4.09
CA ARG A 230 -22.69 10.99 -4.19
C ARG A 230 -22.07 11.79 -5.33
N THR A 231 -20.76 12.03 -5.24
CA THR A 231 -19.94 12.47 -6.37
C THR A 231 -19.32 11.24 -7.05
N ARG A 232 -19.38 11.16 -8.38
CA ARG A 232 -18.64 10.17 -9.17
C ARG A 232 -17.51 10.84 -9.92
N ILE A 233 -16.30 10.28 -9.78
CA ILE A 233 -15.09 10.76 -10.44
C ILE A 233 -14.54 9.63 -11.32
N HIS A 234 -14.39 9.93 -12.61
CA HIS A 234 -13.79 9.03 -13.59
C HIS A 234 -12.33 9.40 -13.78
N LEU A 235 -11.45 8.43 -13.54
CA LEU A 235 -10.02 8.56 -13.64
C LEU A 235 -9.49 7.62 -14.72
N ARG A 236 -8.53 8.08 -15.51
CA ARG A 236 -7.82 7.26 -16.50
C ARG A 236 -6.31 7.41 -16.28
N THR A 237 -5.57 6.31 -16.36
CA THR A 237 -4.10 6.32 -16.37
C THR A 237 -3.58 7.45 -17.25
N ASN A 238 -2.67 8.24 -16.70
CA ASN A 238 -1.87 9.20 -17.45
C ASN A 238 -0.46 8.64 -17.63
N GLU A 239 0.33 8.57 -16.56
CA GLU A 239 1.69 8.03 -16.56
C GLU A 239 2.13 7.56 -15.16
N ASN A 240 3.35 7.01 -15.05
CA ASN A 240 4.01 6.82 -13.76
C ASN A 240 4.89 8.04 -13.46
N PHE A 241 4.75 8.62 -12.27
CA PHE A 241 5.57 9.73 -11.79
C PHE A 241 6.09 9.43 -10.37
N SER A 242 7.39 9.62 -10.18
CA SER A 242 8.04 9.53 -8.87
C SER A 242 8.97 10.70 -8.65
N ARG A 243 8.94 11.27 -7.45
CA ARG A 243 9.92 12.25 -6.99
C ARG A 243 11.19 11.57 -6.48
N TYR A 244 11.06 10.36 -5.97
CA TYR A 244 12.13 9.56 -5.40
C TYR A 244 12.54 8.41 -6.32
N ASN A 245 13.83 8.08 -6.34
CA ASN A 245 14.33 6.87 -6.96
C ASN A 245 15.51 6.32 -6.15
N CYS A 246 15.38 5.10 -5.64
CA CYS A 246 16.43 4.42 -4.88
C CYS A 246 16.87 5.17 -3.61
N GLU A 247 15.96 5.88 -2.95
CA GLU A 247 16.28 6.86 -1.89
C GLU A 247 17.04 6.23 -0.71
N TRP A 248 16.73 4.99 -0.34
CA TRP A 248 17.45 4.29 0.74
C TRP A 248 18.94 4.11 0.44
N LEU A 249 19.31 3.96 -0.83
CA LEU A 249 20.67 3.67 -1.27
C LEU A 249 21.48 4.95 -1.53
N GLU A 250 20.85 6.11 -1.61
CA GLU A 250 21.56 7.36 -1.93
C GLU A 250 22.59 7.77 -0.85
N GLY A 251 22.53 7.16 0.33
CA GLY A 251 23.47 7.44 1.43
C GLY A 251 23.42 8.92 1.88
N ASP A 252 24.03 9.22 3.02
CA ASP A 252 24.26 10.62 3.38
C ASP A 252 25.41 11.17 2.53
N ILE A 253 25.06 11.87 1.45
CA ILE A 253 26.02 12.65 0.66
C ILE A 253 26.62 13.79 1.52
N THR A 254 25.97 14.14 2.64
CA THR A 254 26.55 14.96 3.70
C THR A 254 27.21 14.03 4.72
N GLY A 255 28.52 13.81 4.54
CA GLY A 255 29.31 12.92 5.38
C GLY A 255 29.27 13.30 6.86
N ASP A 256 28.36 12.67 7.60
CA ASP A 256 28.57 12.35 9.00
C ASP A 256 28.31 10.86 9.20
N SER A 257 29.37 10.17 9.61
CA SER A 257 29.36 8.74 9.85
C SER A 257 28.47 8.45 11.05
N LEU A 258 27.31 7.83 10.84
CA LEU A 258 26.61 6.99 11.82
C LEU A 258 25.52 6.18 11.09
N GLY A 259 25.84 4.93 10.72
CA GLY A 259 24.80 3.89 10.56
C GLY A 259 24.54 3.27 9.18
N ALA A 260 25.56 3.00 8.37
CA ALA A 260 25.48 1.91 7.39
C ALA A 260 26.62 0.90 7.66
N PRO A 261 26.33 -0.37 7.99
CA PRO A 261 27.36 -1.39 7.95
C PRO A 261 27.70 -1.63 6.48
N ARG A 262 28.86 -1.15 6.04
CA ARG A 262 29.49 -1.64 4.81
C ARG A 262 29.66 -3.15 4.95
N ALA A 263 29.03 -3.92 4.06
CA ALA A 263 29.36 -5.33 3.93
C ALA A 263 30.85 -5.44 3.54
N PRO A 264 31.64 -6.34 4.16
CA PRO A 264 33.01 -6.55 3.74
C PRO A 264 32.99 -7.29 2.41
N PHE A 265 33.62 -6.70 1.39
CA PHE A 265 34.08 -7.42 0.22
C PHE A 265 35.02 -8.54 0.68
N HIS A 266 34.54 -9.78 0.72
CA HIS A 266 35.41 -10.95 0.88
C HIS A 266 35.79 -11.48 -0.50
N VAL A 267 37.02 -11.14 -0.89
CA VAL A 267 37.80 -11.91 -1.87
C VAL A 267 38.08 -13.29 -1.26
N GLY A 268 37.69 -14.35 -1.98
CA GLY A 268 38.27 -15.69 -1.91
C GLY A 268 38.09 -16.48 -0.61
N GLY A 269 37.17 -17.45 -0.61
CA GLY A 269 37.11 -18.47 0.43
C GLY A 269 35.92 -19.40 0.28
N LEU A 270 36.14 -20.53 -0.40
CA LEU A 270 35.24 -21.66 -0.46
C LEU A 270 34.94 -22.17 0.96
N LEU A 271 33.68 -22.21 1.39
CA LEU A 271 33.23 -23.07 2.49
C LEU A 271 31.72 -23.33 2.37
N LEU A 272 31.41 -24.56 1.97
CA LEU A 272 30.08 -25.16 2.03
C LEU A 272 29.65 -25.26 3.50
N ALA A 273 28.47 -24.72 3.82
CA ALA A 273 27.75 -25.08 5.03
C ALA A 273 26.25 -25.08 4.74
N THR A 274 25.74 -26.28 4.47
CA THR A 274 24.32 -26.61 4.48
C THR A 274 23.86 -26.71 5.93
N THR A 275 22.88 -25.91 6.33
CA THR A 275 22.14 -26.15 7.59
C THR A 275 20.70 -26.52 7.25
N ALA A 276 20.44 -27.82 7.30
CA ALA A 276 19.10 -28.38 7.35
C ALA A 276 18.51 -28.13 8.75
N LEU A 277 17.30 -27.58 8.81
CA LEU A 277 16.51 -27.47 10.04
C LEU A 277 15.79 -28.81 10.24
N ALA A 278 16.26 -29.61 11.21
CA ALA A 278 15.58 -30.82 11.63
C ALA A 278 14.37 -30.47 12.51
N VAL A 279 13.18 -30.93 12.11
CA VAL A 279 11.96 -30.89 12.92
C VAL A 279 11.90 -32.18 13.74
N ALA A 280 11.92 -32.03 15.06
CA ALA A 280 11.67 -33.10 16.00
C ALA A 280 10.18 -33.48 15.98
N THR A 281 9.86 -34.67 15.51
CA THR A 281 8.56 -35.31 15.75
C THR A 281 8.61 -36.03 17.09
N GLY A 282 7.84 -35.55 18.06
CA GLY A 282 7.53 -36.28 19.28
C GLY A 282 6.02 -36.37 19.41
N ILE A 283 5.44 -37.52 19.02
CA ILE A 283 4.15 -38.02 19.52
C ILE A 283 4.28 -39.56 19.55
N LEU A 284 3.85 -40.13 20.68
CA LEU A 284 3.78 -41.53 21.08
C LEU A 284 3.30 -42.51 20.00
#